data_AF-A0A532ETS7-F1
#
_entry.id   AF-A0A532ETS7-F1
#
_cell.length_a   1.000
_cell.length_b   1.000
_cell.length_c   1.000
_cell.angle_alpha   90.00
_cell.angle_beta   90.00
_cell.angle_gamma   90.00
#
_symmetry.space_group_name_H-M   'P 1'
#
loop_
_entity.id
_entity.type
_entity.pdbx_description
1 polymer ?
#
loop_
_entity_poly.entity_id
_entity_poly.type
_entity_poly.pdbx_seq_one_letter_code
_entity_poly.pdbx_strand_id
1 'polypeptide(L)'
;MFLQIVVGLMLGYAVVSLLESLVHRVIYHAGPRTRRLWAQHPRISGPFRHAYFSHGIVHHRWTFRRDFVTQFTSEHERERLDQSMQGPQGVLIRREHYGMTLRGVGIVWFNLPMIPFLLLIGLVCGPWVLVGALPALAVYSCLAMFVHSYLHRPHDAVAGASPVLRWMLKTGYIRFLRQHHYLHHRYADCNFNLLLGGDVVLGRYRVPTAQDWGEMCRLGLVVNESGKPAHSHLSHGA
;
A
#
# COMPACT_ATOMS: atom_id res chain seq x y z
N MET A 1 -21.59 17.90 -18.56
CA MET A 1 -21.29 17.72 -17.13
C MET A 1 -21.18 16.26 -16.71
N PHE A 2 -22.26 15.46 -16.69
CA PHE A 2 -22.18 14.05 -16.21
C PHE A 2 -21.11 13.22 -16.93
N LEU A 3 -21.12 13.20 -18.27
CA LEU A 3 -20.11 12.49 -19.06
C LEU A 3 -18.68 12.96 -18.75
N GLN A 4 -18.47 14.27 -18.54
CA GLN A 4 -17.17 14.83 -18.18
C GLN A 4 -16.70 14.31 -16.81
N ILE A 5 -17.61 14.21 -15.83
CA ILE A 5 -17.29 13.65 -14.51
C ILE A 5 -16.91 12.18 -14.62
N VAL A 6 -17.63 11.38 -15.42
CA VAL A 6 -17.30 9.97 -15.65
C VAL A 6 -15.94 9.81 -16.33
N VAL A 7 -15.66 10.60 -17.37
CA VAL A 7 -14.35 10.64 -18.03
C VAL A 7 -13.26 11.03 -17.02
N GLY A 8 -13.53 12.02 -16.18
CA GLY A 8 -12.65 12.43 -15.10
C GLY A 8 -12.32 11.30 -14.15
N LEU A 9 -13.34 10.55 -13.72
CA LEU A 9 -13.17 9.41 -12.81
C LEU A 9 -12.27 8.33 -13.43
N MET A 10 -12.49 8.00 -14.70
CA MET A 10 -11.67 7.01 -15.41
C MET A 10 -10.22 7.47 -15.56
N LEU A 11 -10.00 8.73 -15.99
CA LEU A 11 -8.67 9.29 -16.15
C LEU A 11 -7.94 9.43 -14.81
N GLY A 12 -8.64 9.93 -13.78
CA GLY A 12 -8.11 10.05 -12.43
C GLY A 12 -7.71 8.70 -11.86
N TYR A 13 -8.55 7.66 -12.01
CA TYR A 13 -8.24 6.31 -11.57
C TYR A 13 -6.97 5.77 -12.26
N ALA A 14 -6.92 5.86 -13.60
CA ALA A 14 -5.78 5.39 -14.37
C ALA A 14 -4.48 6.11 -13.97
N VAL A 15 -4.51 7.45 -13.90
CA VAL A 15 -3.34 8.27 -13.56
C VAL A 15 -2.87 8.01 -12.14
N VAL A 16 -3.77 8.02 -11.14
CA VAL A 16 -3.39 7.79 -9.73
C VAL A 16 -2.84 6.38 -9.55
N SER A 17 -3.47 5.37 -10.16
CA SER A 17 -2.98 3.98 -10.07
C SER A 17 -1.61 3.79 -10.72
N LEU A 18 -1.37 4.38 -11.90
CA LEU A 18 -0.07 4.34 -12.58
C LEU A 18 1.01 5.04 -11.76
N LEU A 19 0.71 6.25 -11.27
CA LEU A 19 1.65 7.04 -10.49
C LEU A 19 1.93 6.40 -9.15
N GLU A 20 0.95 5.79 -8.49
CA GLU A 20 1.17 5.02 -7.28
C GLU A 20 2.21 3.92 -7.51
N SER A 21 2.03 3.07 -8.53
CA SER A 21 2.96 1.97 -8.81
C SER A 21 4.37 2.49 -9.09
N LEU A 22 4.48 3.55 -9.89
CA LEU A 22 5.76 4.19 -10.21
C LEU A 22 6.43 4.81 -8.98
N VAL A 23 5.70 5.64 -8.23
CA VAL A 23 6.19 6.36 -7.05
C VAL A 23 6.59 5.38 -5.95
N HIS A 24 5.75 4.38 -5.68
CA HIS A 24 6.05 3.35 -4.70
C HIS A 24 7.37 2.65 -5.05
N ARG A 25 7.54 2.20 -6.29
CA ARG A 25 8.78 1.57 -6.74
C ARG A 25 10.00 2.50 -6.65
N VAL A 26 9.88 3.74 -7.15
CA VAL A 26 11.02 4.67 -7.27
C VAL A 26 11.40 5.27 -5.93
N ILE A 27 10.42 5.51 -5.05
CA ILE A 27 10.63 6.20 -3.78
C ILE A 27 10.73 5.19 -2.63
N TYR A 28 9.72 4.35 -2.42
CA TYR A 28 9.68 3.48 -1.24
C TYR A 28 10.62 2.29 -1.37
N HIS A 29 10.82 1.80 -2.60
CA HIS A 29 11.80 0.75 -2.92
C HIS A 29 13.00 1.30 -3.72
N ALA A 30 13.40 2.54 -3.42
CA ALA A 30 14.48 3.23 -4.11
C ALA A 30 15.79 2.41 -4.18
N GLY A 31 16.23 2.12 -5.42
CA GLY A 31 17.48 1.42 -5.66
C GLY A 31 18.74 2.23 -5.27
N PRO A 32 19.93 1.61 -5.26
CA PRO A 32 21.17 2.26 -4.81
C PRO A 32 21.55 3.51 -5.61
N ARG A 33 21.18 3.61 -6.89
CA ARG A 33 21.45 4.80 -7.72
C ARG A 33 20.61 6.00 -7.27
N THR A 34 19.30 5.81 -7.12
CA THR A 34 18.37 6.84 -6.64
C THR A 34 18.75 7.33 -5.25
N ARG A 35 19.10 6.41 -4.34
CA ARG A 35 19.53 6.78 -2.98
C ARG A 35 20.83 7.59 -2.96
N ARG A 36 21.79 7.28 -3.85
CA ARG A 36 23.02 8.08 -4.01
C ARG A 36 22.72 9.50 -4.50
N LEU A 37 21.81 9.64 -5.47
CA LEU A 37 21.36 10.96 -5.94
C LEU A 37 20.72 11.78 -4.81
N TRP A 38 19.87 11.16 -3.99
CA TRP A 38 19.25 11.83 -2.84
C TRP A 38 20.27 12.28 -1.80
N ALA A 39 21.32 11.49 -1.57
CA ALA A 39 22.40 11.87 -0.65
C ALA A 39 23.13 13.16 -1.10
N GLN A 40 23.18 13.43 -2.41
CA GLN A 40 23.75 14.67 -2.95
C GLN A 40 22.83 15.89 -2.76
N HIS A 41 21.51 15.68 -2.66
CA HIS A 41 20.51 16.74 -2.52
C HIS A 41 19.59 16.55 -1.29
N PRO A 42 20.13 16.58 -0.06
CA PRO A 42 19.38 16.21 1.14
C PRO A 42 18.22 17.16 1.48
N ARG A 43 18.31 18.44 1.12
CA ARG A 43 17.25 19.43 1.38
C ARG A 43 15.96 19.12 0.61
N ILE A 44 16.09 18.59 -0.60
CA ILE A 44 14.95 18.28 -1.48
C ILE A 44 14.49 16.83 -1.25
N SER A 45 15.44 15.91 -1.06
CA SER A 45 15.14 14.48 -0.93
C SER A 45 14.76 14.03 0.48
N GLY A 46 14.76 14.92 1.47
CA GLY A 46 14.43 14.61 2.86
C GLY A 46 13.15 13.78 3.01
N PRO A 47 12.00 14.21 2.45
CA PRO A 47 10.76 13.45 2.50
C PRO A 47 10.86 12.06 1.84
N PHE A 48 11.56 11.96 0.70
CA PHE A 48 11.74 10.69 -0.01
C PHE A 48 12.62 9.70 0.75
N ARG A 49 13.70 10.20 1.36
CA ARG A 49 14.57 9.41 2.24
C ARG A 49 13.81 8.91 3.46
N HIS A 50 12.96 9.76 4.05
CA HIS A 50 12.10 9.38 5.16
C HIS A 50 11.10 8.30 4.75
N ALA A 51 10.41 8.48 3.62
CA ALA A 51 9.46 7.52 3.10
C ALA A 51 10.11 6.16 2.78
N TYR A 52 11.27 6.16 2.11
CA TYR A 52 12.07 4.96 1.88
C TYR A 52 12.45 4.26 3.19
N PHE A 53 12.89 5.02 4.19
CA PHE A 53 13.28 4.44 5.48
C PHE A 53 12.08 3.87 6.24
N SER A 54 10.98 4.62 6.34
CA SER A 54 9.77 4.19 7.03
C SER A 54 9.13 2.97 6.36
N HIS A 55 8.97 3.00 5.03
CA HIS A 55 8.31 1.92 4.30
C HIS A 55 9.29 0.81 3.86
N GLY A 56 10.28 1.13 3.03
CA GLY A 56 11.18 0.12 2.46
C GLY A 56 12.09 -0.58 3.47
N ILE A 57 12.44 0.09 4.59
CA ILE A 57 13.30 -0.49 5.63
C ILE A 57 12.50 -0.93 6.84
N VAL A 58 11.82 -0.02 7.53
CA VAL A 58 11.14 -0.33 8.79
C VAL A 58 9.96 -1.28 8.54
N HIS A 59 9.03 -0.90 7.68
CA HIS A 59 7.86 -1.71 7.37
C HIS A 59 8.24 -3.07 6.73
N HIS A 60 8.93 -3.05 5.59
CA HIS A 60 9.21 -4.29 4.84
C HIS A 60 10.28 -5.19 5.45
N ARG A 61 11.33 -4.63 6.06
CA ARG A 61 12.50 -5.43 6.48
C ARG A 61 12.62 -5.64 7.97
N TRP A 62 12.14 -4.71 8.80
CA TRP A 62 12.37 -4.76 10.24
C TRP A 62 11.14 -5.20 11.03
N THR A 63 9.94 -4.91 10.53
CA THR A 63 8.68 -5.16 11.26
C THR A 63 7.79 -6.22 10.64
N PHE A 64 8.19 -6.99 9.63
CA PHE A 64 7.40 -8.15 9.17
C PHE A 64 8.35 -9.30 8.82
N ARG A 65 9.33 -9.52 9.70
CA ARG A 65 10.47 -10.42 9.46
C ARG A 65 10.08 -11.90 9.48
N ARG A 66 9.11 -12.25 10.33
CA ARG A 66 8.66 -13.63 10.51
C ARG A 66 7.73 -14.05 9.38
N ASP A 67 6.68 -13.26 9.18
CA ASP A 67 5.67 -13.45 8.14
C ASP A 67 4.90 -12.14 7.92
N PHE A 68 4.02 -12.14 6.92
CA PHE A 68 3.27 -10.97 6.46
C PHE A 68 2.28 -10.39 7.50
N VAL A 69 1.86 -11.18 8.49
CA VAL A 69 0.85 -10.76 9.48
C VAL A 69 1.42 -10.50 10.87
N THR A 70 2.61 -11.02 11.17
CA THR A 70 3.26 -10.87 12.47
C THR A 70 4.21 -9.68 12.44
N GLN A 71 3.76 -8.54 12.98
CA GLN A 71 4.57 -7.31 12.96
C GLN A 71 5.81 -7.40 13.88
N PHE A 72 5.63 -7.96 15.07
CA PHE A 72 6.71 -8.20 16.01
C PHE A 72 6.54 -9.58 16.61
N THR A 73 7.64 -10.31 16.75
CA THR A 73 7.62 -11.64 17.38
C THR A 73 7.57 -11.55 18.90
N SER A 74 7.99 -10.42 19.47
CA SER A 74 7.89 -10.12 20.89
C SER A 74 7.87 -8.61 21.15
N GLU A 75 7.38 -8.22 22.32
CA GLU A 75 7.45 -6.84 22.81
C GLU A 75 8.90 -6.34 22.91
N HIS A 76 9.83 -7.21 23.30
CA HIS A 76 11.25 -6.88 23.35
C HIS A 76 11.86 -6.58 21.97
N GLU A 77 11.37 -7.23 20.90
CA GLU A 77 11.76 -6.88 19.52
C GLU A 77 11.31 -5.47 19.16
N ARG A 78 10.07 -5.11 19.51
CA ARG A 78 9.52 -3.76 19.29
C ARG A 78 10.32 -2.71 20.06
N GLU A 79 10.56 -2.93 21.34
CA GLU A 79 11.31 -1.99 22.19
C GLU A 79 12.73 -1.74 21.70
N ARG A 80 13.44 -2.79 21.26
CA ARG A 80 14.78 -2.63 20.67
C ARG A 80 14.75 -1.79 19.40
N LEU A 81 13.76 -2.00 18.53
CA LEU A 81 13.58 -1.19 17.35
C LEU A 81 13.28 0.28 17.72
N ASP A 82 12.41 0.49 18.70
CA ASP A 82 12.07 1.84 19.19
C ASP A 82 13.28 2.59 19.75
N GLN A 83 14.12 1.90 20.51
CA GLN A 83 15.37 2.45 21.03
C GLN A 83 16.37 2.80 19.93
N SER A 84 16.35 2.10 18.80
CA SER A 84 17.19 2.40 17.63
C SER A 84 16.69 3.61 16.82
N MET A 85 15.42 3.98 16.96
CA MET A 85 14.78 5.09 16.25
C MET A 85 14.49 6.25 17.21
N GLN A 86 15.56 6.92 17.65
CA GLN A 86 15.46 8.10 18.51
C GLN A 86 15.21 9.38 17.71
N GLY A 87 14.71 10.40 18.40
CA GLY A 87 14.46 11.72 17.81
C GLY A 87 13.12 11.85 17.04
N PRO A 88 12.88 13.02 16.42
CA PRO A 88 11.58 13.37 15.85
C PRO A 88 11.09 12.41 14.75
N GLN A 89 12.01 11.90 13.92
CA GLN A 89 11.66 10.96 12.84
C GLN A 89 11.19 9.61 13.38
N GLY A 90 11.84 9.08 14.42
CA GLY A 90 11.43 7.84 15.05
C GLY A 90 10.07 7.96 15.75
N VAL A 91 9.79 9.10 16.39
CA VAL A 91 8.45 9.40 16.94
C VAL A 91 7.38 9.38 15.85
N LEU A 92 7.66 9.96 14.68
CA LEU A 92 6.73 9.95 13.55
C LEU A 92 6.49 8.53 13.04
N ILE A 93 7.54 7.75 12.80
CA ILE A 93 7.43 6.36 12.33
C ILE A 93 6.58 5.51 13.29
N ARG A 94 6.77 5.67 14.61
CA ARG A 94 5.93 4.98 15.60
C ARG A 94 4.46 5.40 15.53
N ARG A 95 4.19 6.70 15.38
CA ARG A 95 2.80 7.23 15.22
C ARG A 95 2.14 6.76 13.93
N GLU A 96 2.94 6.48 12.90
CA GLU A 96 2.52 5.91 11.63
C GLU A 96 2.46 4.38 11.63
N HIS A 97 2.55 3.77 12.82
CA HIS A 97 2.54 2.33 13.02
C HIS A 97 3.63 1.62 12.19
N TYR A 98 4.85 2.17 12.22
CA TYR A 98 6.03 1.61 11.55
C TYR A 98 5.87 1.51 10.03
N GLY A 99 5.31 2.55 9.42
CA GLY A 99 5.11 2.64 7.96
C GLY A 99 3.86 1.92 7.43
N MET A 100 2.99 1.41 8.32
CA MET A 100 1.70 0.81 7.92
C MET A 100 0.62 1.84 7.60
N THR A 101 0.78 3.10 8.01
CA THR A 101 -0.18 4.16 7.71
C THR A 101 0.55 5.42 7.31
N LEU A 102 -0.01 6.20 6.40
CA LEU A 102 0.51 7.53 6.07
C LEU A 102 -0.36 8.57 6.77
N ARG A 103 0.19 9.34 7.72
CA ARG A 103 -0.57 10.36 8.46
C ARG A 103 0.13 11.71 8.43
N GLY A 104 -0.65 12.78 8.60
CA GLY A 104 -0.13 14.13 8.70
C GLY A 104 0.66 14.56 7.46
N VAL A 105 1.95 14.86 7.62
CA VAL A 105 2.80 15.36 6.53
C VAL A 105 3.15 14.26 5.52
N GLY A 106 3.15 12.98 5.93
CA GLY A 106 3.48 11.85 5.06
C GLY A 106 2.54 11.72 3.87
N ILE A 107 1.23 11.93 4.07
CA ILE A 107 0.24 11.81 3.00
C ILE A 107 0.32 12.95 1.99
N VAL A 108 0.71 14.16 2.43
CA VAL A 108 0.91 15.31 1.54
C VAL A 108 2.05 15.02 0.59
N TRP A 109 3.21 14.58 1.09
CA TRP A 109 4.35 14.27 0.24
C TRP A 109 4.11 13.10 -0.70
N PHE A 110 3.24 12.17 -0.30
CA PHE A 110 2.90 11.02 -1.13
C PHE A 110 1.94 11.37 -2.27
N ASN A 111 0.99 12.27 -2.03
CA ASN A 111 0.05 12.74 -3.04
C ASN A 111 0.63 13.84 -3.92
N LEU A 112 1.64 14.57 -3.46
CA LEU A 112 2.24 15.71 -4.18
C LEU A 112 2.67 15.36 -5.63
N PRO A 113 3.30 14.21 -5.92
CA PRO A 113 3.64 13.83 -7.29
C PRO A 113 2.43 13.66 -8.21
N MET A 114 1.22 13.45 -7.66
CA MET A 114 -0.01 13.23 -8.43
C MET A 114 -0.69 14.54 -8.84
N ILE A 115 -0.50 15.61 -8.06
CA ILE A 115 -1.18 16.89 -8.25
C ILE A 115 -0.92 17.51 -9.63
N PRO A 116 0.32 17.58 -10.15
CA PRO A 116 0.57 18.16 -11.48
C PRO A 116 -0.21 17.45 -12.60
N PHE A 117 -0.35 16.13 -12.52
CA PHE A 117 -1.07 15.35 -13.51
C PHE A 117 -2.58 15.57 -13.43
N LEU A 118 -3.13 15.67 -12.22
CA LEU A 118 -4.55 16.01 -12.05
C LEU A 118 -4.85 17.43 -12.56
N LEU A 119 -4.00 18.41 -12.24
CA LEU A 119 -4.13 19.77 -12.77
C LEU A 119 -4.04 19.80 -14.29
N LEU A 120 -3.16 18.99 -14.89
CA LEU A 120 -3.06 18.84 -16.35
C LEU A 120 -4.35 18.27 -16.95
N ILE A 121 -4.98 17.27 -16.32
CA ILE A 121 -6.30 16.77 -16.74
C ILE A 121 -7.32 17.91 -16.72
N GLY A 122 -7.35 18.72 -15.67
CA GLY A 122 -8.27 19.86 -15.58
C GLY A 122 -8.02 20.92 -16.63
N LEU A 123 -6.75 21.23 -16.91
CA LEU A 123 -6.35 22.21 -17.90
C LEU A 123 -6.74 21.77 -19.32
N VAL A 124 -6.54 20.49 -19.66
CA VAL A 124 -6.77 19.97 -21.02
C VAL A 124 -8.23 19.59 -21.24
N CYS A 125 -8.87 18.95 -20.27
CA CYS A 125 -10.19 18.35 -20.42
C CYS A 125 -11.32 19.18 -19.75
N GLY A 126 -10.96 20.22 -19.01
CA GLY A 126 -11.89 21.14 -18.35
C GLY A 126 -12.18 20.82 -16.88
N PRO A 127 -12.79 21.77 -16.14
CA PRO A 127 -12.93 21.70 -14.69
C PRO A 127 -13.81 20.56 -14.19
N TRP A 128 -14.86 20.18 -14.93
CA TRP A 128 -15.73 19.07 -14.55
C TRP A 128 -15.05 17.71 -14.67
N VAL A 129 -14.09 17.56 -15.58
CA VAL A 129 -13.25 16.37 -15.69
C VAL A 129 -12.27 16.31 -14.51
N LEU A 130 -11.69 17.45 -14.10
CA LEU A 130 -10.89 17.52 -12.88
C LEU A 130 -11.68 17.10 -11.65
N VAL A 131 -12.89 17.65 -11.46
CA VAL A 131 -13.78 17.26 -10.34
C VAL A 131 -14.02 15.75 -10.34
N GLY A 132 -14.26 15.15 -11.51
CA GLY A 132 -14.39 13.71 -11.65
C GLY A 132 -13.13 12.90 -11.31
N ALA A 133 -11.93 13.47 -11.48
CA ALA A 133 -10.66 12.79 -11.23
C ALA A 133 -10.23 12.77 -9.75
N LEU A 134 -10.63 13.77 -8.97
CA LEU A 134 -10.27 13.90 -7.54
C LEU A 134 -10.65 12.69 -6.66
N PRO A 135 -11.79 12.01 -6.85
CA PRO A 135 -12.14 10.80 -6.11
C PRO A 135 -11.05 9.72 -6.11
N ALA A 136 -10.31 9.54 -7.21
CA ALA A 136 -9.24 8.53 -7.26
C ALA A 136 -8.13 8.82 -6.25
N LEU A 137 -7.70 10.09 -6.15
CA LEU A 137 -6.69 10.53 -5.17
C LEU A 137 -7.20 10.36 -3.73
N ALA A 138 -8.46 10.69 -3.50
CA ALA A 138 -9.10 10.56 -2.19
C ALA A 138 -9.23 9.09 -1.77
N VAL A 139 -9.71 8.21 -2.66
CA VAL A 139 -9.82 6.77 -2.41
C VAL A 139 -8.47 6.17 -2.10
N TYR A 140 -7.46 6.45 -2.94
CA TYR A 140 -6.09 6.01 -2.69
C TYR A 140 -5.57 6.45 -1.31
N SER A 141 -5.75 7.72 -0.97
CA SER A 141 -5.37 8.27 0.34
C SER A 141 -6.06 7.53 1.50
N CYS A 142 -7.35 7.25 1.36
CA CYS A 142 -8.13 6.48 2.33
C CYS A 142 -7.62 5.03 2.45
N LEU A 143 -7.26 4.37 1.35
CA LEU A 143 -6.69 3.03 1.37
C LEU A 143 -5.37 3.01 2.16
N ALA A 144 -4.48 3.97 1.89
CA ALA A 144 -3.20 4.07 2.59
C ALA A 144 -3.35 4.40 4.08
N MET A 145 -4.33 5.24 4.45
CA MET A 145 -4.57 5.64 5.85
C MET A 145 -5.27 4.57 6.68
N PHE A 146 -6.28 3.93 6.11
CA PHE A 146 -7.27 3.16 6.88
C PHE A 146 -7.31 1.68 6.53
N VAL A 147 -6.87 1.28 5.34
CA VAL A 147 -6.97 -0.11 4.87
C VAL A 147 -5.64 -0.84 4.97
N HIS A 148 -4.53 -0.18 4.63
CA HIS A 148 -3.21 -0.81 4.52
C HIS A 148 -2.83 -1.62 5.78
N SER A 149 -3.05 -1.07 6.98
CA SER A 149 -2.78 -1.77 8.25
C SER A 149 -3.63 -3.03 8.48
N TYR A 150 -4.81 -3.14 7.86
CA TYR A 150 -5.67 -4.33 7.93
C TYR A 150 -5.35 -5.35 6.83
N LEU A 151 -4.53 -5.00 5.84
CA LEU A 151 -4.01 -5.98 4.89
C LEU A 151 -3.04 -6.93 5.59
N HIS A 152 -2.28 -6.44 6.57
CA HIS A 152 -1.37 -7.19 7.44
C HIS A 152 -2.04 -8.00 8.56
N ARG A 153 -3.35 -8.20 8.49
CA ARG A 153 -4.08 -8.96 9.52
C ARG A 153 -4.71 -10.20 8.91
N PRO A 154 -4.75 -11.32 9.68
CA PRO A 154 -5.61 -12.45 9.34
C PRO A 154 -7.05 -11.99 9.13
N HIS A 155 -7.81 -12.70 8.29
CA HIS A 155 -9.16 -12.27 7.89
C HIS A 155 -10.13 -12.10 9.07
N ASP A 156 -10.00 -12.90 10.12
CA ASP A 156 -10.79 -12.87 11.34
C ASP A 156 -10.36 -11.77 12.33
N ALA A 157 -9.12 -11.26 12.20
CA ALA A 157 -8.53 -10.26 13.08
C ALA A 157 -8.91 -8.81 12.72
N VAL A 158 -10.20 -8.52 12.55
CA VAL A 158 -10.75 -7.17 12.28
C VAL A 158 -11.25 -6.46 13.55
N ALA A 159 -10.82 -6.91 14.73
CA ALA A 159 -11.14 -6.26 15.99
C ALA A 159 -10.70 -4.77 15.97
N GLY A 160 -11.61 -3.89 16.39
CA GLY A 160 -11.39 -2.44 16.41
C GLY A 160 -11.75 -1.69 15.11
N ALA A 161 -12.08 -2.39 14.01
CA ALA A 161 -12.56 -1.73 12.80
C ALA A 161 -14.00 -1.23 12.94
N SER A 162 -14.27 -0.03 12.43
CA SER A 162 -15.63 0.52 12.38
C SER A 162 -16.56 -0.38 11.55
N PRO A 163 -17.89 -0.33 11.73
CA PRO A 163 -18.83 -1.13 10.95
C PRO A 163 -18.64 -0.97 9.44
N VAL A 164 -18.44 0.27 8.98
CA VAL A 164 -18.20 0.60 7.56
C VAL A 164 -16.90 -0.03 7.06
N LEU A 165 -15.82 0.09 7.84
CA LEU A 165 -14.53 -0.50 7.46
C LEU A 165 -14.62 -2.02 7.44
N ARG A 166 -15.28 -2.66 8.42
CA ARG A 166 -15.50 -4.11 8.43
C ARG A 166 -16.27 -4.60 7.21
N TRP A 167 -17.28 -3.85 6.77
CA TRP A 167 -17.99 -4.15 5.53
C TRP A 167 -17.06 -4.04 4.32
N MET A 168 -16.30 -2.94 4.21
CA MET A 168 -15.36 -2.73 3.11
C MET A 168 -14.28 -3.81 3.03
N LEU A 169 -13.71 -4.23 4.17
CA LEU A 169 -12.68 -5.27 4.25
C LEU A 169 -13.16 -6.65 3.73
N LYS A 170 -14.47 -6.89 3.68
CA LYS A 170 -15.06 -8.13 3.15
C LYS A 170 -15.27 -8.13 1.63
N THR A 171 -15.13 -6.97 0.99
CA THR A 171 -15.33 -6.85 -0.47
C THR A 171 -14.30 -7.67 -1.24
N GLY A 172 -14.68 -8.14 -2.43
CA GLY A 172 -13.77 -8.85 -3.32
C GLY A 172 -12.52 -8.03 -3.67
N TYR A 173 -12.67 -6.72 -3.82
CA TYR A 173 -11.57 -5.79 -4.06
C TYR A 173 -10.52 -5.84 -2.94
N ILE A 174 -10.92 -5.71 -1.67
CA ILE A 174 -9.97 -5.70 -0.55
C ILE A 174 -9.36 -7.08 -0.32
N ARG A 175 -10.13 -8.16 -0.54
CA ARG A 175 -9.61 -9.53 -0.49
C ARG A 175 -8.51 -9.75 -1.54
N PHE A 176 -8.74 -9.32 -2.78
CA PHE A 176 -7.72 -9.35 -3.81
C PHE A 176 -6.54 -8.45 -3.45
N LEU A 177 -6.80 -7.23 -2.98
CA LEU A 177 -5.75 -6.29 -2.60
C LEU A 177 -4.85 -6.84 -1.50
N ARG A 178 -5.39 -7.60 -0.54
CA ARG A 178 -4.60 -8.28 0.49
C ARG A 178 -3.64 -9.30 -0.10
N GLN A 179 -4.10 -10.12 -1.05
CA GLN A 179 -3.26 -11.10 -1.75
C GLN A 179 -2.21 -10.42 -2.61
N HIS A 180 -2.60 -9.35 -3.29
CA HIS A 180 -1.72 -8.50 -4.08
C HIS A 180 -0.59 -7.91 -3.21
N HIS A 181 -0.95 -7.34 -2.05
CA HIS A 181 -0.01 -6.75 -1.10
C HIS A 181 0.87 -7.80 -0.39
N TYR A 182 0.35 -9.00 -0.16
CA TYR A 182 1.18 -10.13 0.31
C TYR A 182 2.33 -10.41 -0.65
N LEU A 183 2.05 -10.49 -1.96
CA LEU A 183 3.08 -10.72 -2.96
C LEU A 183 4.09 -9.58 -3.00
N HIS A 184 3.67 -8.34 -2.76
CA HIS A 184 4.57 -7.19 -2.66
C HIS A 184 5.59 -7.35 -1.51
N HIS A 185 5.12 -7.77 -0.34
CA HIS A 185 6.01 -8.04 0.80
C HIS A 185 6.96 -9.21 0.55
N ARG A 186 6.48 -10.25 -0.12
CA ARG A 186 7.30 -11.42 -0.45
C ARG A 186 8.30 -11.14 -1.56
N TYR A 187 7.92 -10.30 -2.52
CA TYR A 187 8.67 -9.99 -3.73
C TYR A 187 8.74 -8.46 -3.91
N ALA A 188 9.86 -7.87 -3.50
CA ALA A 188 10.01 -6.42 -3.36
C ALA A 188 9.81 -5.58 -4.66
N ASP A 189 9.84 -6.20 -5.84
CA ASP A 189 9.82 -5.52 -7.14
C ASP A 189 8.49 -5.62 -7.91
N CYS A 190 7.40 -6.03 -7.24
CA CYS A 190 6.08 -6.17 -7.85
C CYS A 190 4.92 -5.76 -6.92
N ASN A 191 3.73 -5.62 -7.50
CA ASN A 191 2.44 -5.48 -6.81
C ASN A 191 2.35 -4.27 -5.87
N PHE A 192 2.86 -3.11 -6.30
CA PHE A 192 2.95 -1.90 -5.49
C PHE A 192 1.61 -1.21 -5.18
N ASN A 193 0.57 -1.45 -5.98
CA ASN A 193 -0.70 -0.72 -5.90
C ASN A 193 -1.60 -1.14 -4.73
N LEU A 194 -2.12 -0.14 -4.03
CA LEU A 194 -3.37 -0.16 -3.26
C LEU A 194 -4.57 0.21 -4.13
N LEU A 195 -4.43 1.19 -5.02
CA LEU A 195 -5.39 1.48 -6.08
C LEU A 195 -5.00 0.65 -7.32
N LEU A 196 -5.62 -0.52 -7.50
CA LEU A 196 -5.18 -1.54 -8.46
C LEU A 196 -5.19 -1.05 -9.91
N GLY A 197 -4.28 -1.61 -10.74
CA GLY A 197 -4.30 -1.45 -12.20
C GLY A 197 -2.96 -1.00 -12.80
N GLY A 198 -2.26 -0.08 -12.14
CA GLY A 198 -0.99 0.48 -12.59
C GLY A 198 0.11 -0.57 -12.74
N ASP A 199 0.18 -1.54 -11.82
CA ASP A 199 1.13 -2.64 -11.87
C ASP A 199 0.94 -3.52 -13.12
N VAL A 200 -0.29 -3.72 -13.58
CA VAL A 200 -0.55 -4.49 -14.81
C VAL A 200 0.00 -3.73 -16.02
N VAL A 201 -0.33 -2.45 -16.13
CA VAL A 201 0.10 -1.59 -17.25
C VAL A 201 1.62 -1.42 -17.27
N LEU A 202 2.26 -1.31 -16.11
CA LEU A 202 3.71 -1.12 -15.99
C LEU A 202 4.51 -2.44 -15.97
N GLY A 203 3.85 -3.59 -16.14
CA GLY A 203 4.50 -4.91 -16.11
C GLY A 203 5.12 -5.25 -14.76
N ARG A 204 4.52 -4.76 -13.67
CA ARG A 204 4.88 -5.00 -12.26
C ARG A 204 3.90 -5.88 -11.53
N TYR A 205 2.87 -6.39 -12.20
CA TYR A 205 1.95 -7.35 -11.63
C TYR A 205 2.55 -8.77 -11.66
N ARG A 206 2.46 -9.45 -10.53
CA ARG A 206 2.83 -10.85 -10.33
C ARG A 206 1.62 -11.62 -9.84
N VAL A 207 1.41 -12.79 -10.45
CA VAL A 207 0.38 -13.76 -10.05
C VAL A 207 0.94 -14.66 -8.94
N PRO A 208 0.12 -15.07 -7.94
CA PRO A 208 0.57 -16.00 -6.92
C PRO A 208 0.86 -17.39 -7.49
N THR A 209 1.95 -18.00 -7.04
CA THR A 209 2.27 -19.42 -7.29
C THR A 209 1.47 -20.34 -6.35
N ALA A 210 1.49 -21.66 -6.61
CA ALA A 210 0.88 -22.64 -5.69
C ALA A 210 1.45 -22.56 -4.26
N GLN A 211 2.76 -22.28 -4.15
CA GLN A 211 3.40 -22.07 -2.84
C GLN A 211 2.90 -20.80 -2.16
N ASP A 212 2.70 -19.72 -2.91
CA ASP A 212 2.15 -18.47 -2.38
C ASP A 212 0.73 -18.69 -1.86
N TRP A 213 -0.10 -19.44 -2.60
CA TRP A 213 -1.44 -19.80 -2.16
C TRP A 213 -1.45 -20.61 -0.86
N GLY A 214 -0.61 -21.64 -0.77
CA GLY A 214 -0.47 -22.44 0.46
C GLY A 214 -0.12 -21.58 1.67
N GLU A 215 0.81 -20.64 1.48
CA GLU A 215 1.25 -19.73 2.54
C GLU A 215 0.18 -18.68 2.90
N MET A 216 -0.48 -18.08 1.91
CA MET A 216 -1.58 -17.15 2.15
C MET A 216 -2.75 -17.82 2.88
N CYS A 217 -3.03 -19.10 2.61
CA CYS A 217 -4.00 -19.89 3.36
C CYS A 217 -3.53 -20.10 4.81
N ARG A 218 -2.28 -20.53 5.02
CA ARG A 218 -1.68 -20.71 6.36
C ARG A 218 -1.74 -19.45 7.21
N LEU A 219 -1.56 -18.29 6.59
CA LEU A 219 -1.61 -16.98 7.25
C LEU A 219 -3.04 -16.42 7.41
N GLY A 220 -4.07 -17.14 6.96
CA GLY A 220 -5.47 -16.71 7.07
C GLY A 220 -5.83 -15.53 6.17
N LEU A 221 -5.11 -15.33 5.07
CA LEU A 221 -5.36 -14.24 4.10
C LEU A 221 -6.44 -14.63 3.08
N VAL A 222 -6.64 -15.92 2.86
CA VAL A 222 -7.63 -16.49 1.93
C VAL A 222 -8.73 -17.17 2.71
N VAL A 223 -9.97 -16.74 2.45
CA VAL A 223 -11.18 -17.36 2.98
C VAL A 223 -12.05 -17.85 1.84
N ASN A 224 -12.88 -18.86 2.09
CA ASN A 224 -13.91 -19.30 1.15
C ASN A 224 -15.10 -18.32 1.14
N GLU A 225 -16.13 -18.59 0.32
CA GLU A 225 -17.33 -17.74 0.24
C GLU A 225 -18.08 -17.64 1.58
N SER A 226 -17.97 -18.66 2.43
CA SER A 226 -18.53 -18.64 3.79
C SER A 226 -17.70 -17.86 4.83
N GLY A 227 -16.59 -17.23 4.40
CA GLY A 227 -15.71 -16.46 5.29
C GLY A 227 -14.83 -17.31 6.21
N LYS A 228 -14.79 -18.64 6.02
CA LYS A 228 -13.91 -19.56 6.75
C LYS A 228 -12.54 -19.64 6.08
N PRO A 229 -11.43 -19.83 6.81
CA PRO A 229 -10.11 -20.07 6.23
C PRO A 229 -10.19 -21.18 5.17
N ALA A 230 -9.55 -21.00 4.02
CA ALA A 230 -9.59 -21.95 2.90
C ALA A 230 -8.84 -23.28 3.18
N HIS A 231 -8.62 -23.64 4.44
CA HIS A 231 -8.12 -24.93 4.88
C HIS A 231 -9.21 -26.00 4.72
N SER A 232 -9.51 -26.46 3.49
CA SER A 232 -10.32 -27.69 3.31
C SER A 232 -10.53 -28.25 1.89
N HIS A 233 -9.94 -27.74 0.80
CA HIS A 233 -10.23 -28.29 -0.55
C HIS A 233 -9.03 -28.59 -1.45
N LEU A 234 -7.90 -29.00 -0.88
CA LEU A 234 -6.84 -29.66 -1.65
C LEU A 234 -6.60 -31.07 -1.08
N SER A 235 -7.63 -31.90 -1.14
CA SER A 235 -7.49 -33.35 -1.13
C SER A 235 -8.21 -33.92 -2.36
N HIS A 236 -7.41 -34.57 -3.20
CA HIS A 236 -7.77 -35.45 -4.32
C HIS A 236 -8.28 -34.83 -5.63
N GLY A 237 -7.33 -34.62 -6.52
CA GLY A 237 -7.48 -34.85 -7.96
C GLY A 237 -6.15 -35.43 -8.47
N ALA A 238 -5.98 -36.73 -8.29
CA ALA A 238 -4.99 -37.53 -9.01
C ALA A 238 -5.59 -37.95 -10.36
#